data_AF-A0A9W4S255-F1
#
_entry.id   AF-A0A9W4S255-F1
#
_cell.length_a   1.000
_cell.length_b   1.000
_cell.length_c   1.000
_cell.angle_alpha   90.00
_cell.angle_beta   90.00
_cell.angle_gamma   90.00
#
_symmetry.space_group_name_H-M   'P 1'
#
loop_
_entity.id
_entity.type
_entity.pdbx_description
1 polymer ?
#
loop_
_entity_poly.entity_id
_entity_poly.type
_entity_poly.pdbx_seq_one_letter_code
_entity_poly.pdbx_strand_id
1 'polypeptide(L)'
;VLEVASALRDRATGAVIRFDYTGTIDISGPAGRVLKDLPGAATTEFGDAFTSAKFESGHEALRELQNKIYVGSGRFVLEEGKSIVVEYKISEVVA
;
A
#
# COMPACT_ATOMS: atom_id res chain seq x y z
N VAL A 1 -12.60 5.67 -2.70
CA VAL A 1 -12.30 4.39 -2.02
C VAL A 1 -11.16 3.74 -2.77
N LEU A 2 -10.27 3.02 -2.08
CA LEU A 2 -9.18 2.28 -2.71
C LEU A 2 -9.61 0.82 -2.88
N GLU A 3 -9.38 0.28 -4.08
CA GLU A 3 -9.53 -1.13 -4.40
C GLU A 3 -8.42 -1.49 -5.39
N VAL A 4 -7.44 -2.25 -4.93
CA VAL A 4 -6.23 -2.55 -5.69
C VAL A 4 -5.95 -4.03 -5.63
N ALA A 5 -5.68 -4.59 -6.80
CA ALA A 5 -5.20 -5.96 -6.98
C ALA A 5 -3.83 -5.93 -7.66
N SER A 6 -2.87 -6.65 -7.10
CA SER A 6 -1.51 -6.68 -7.61
C SER A 6 -0.81 -8.02 -7.36
N ALA A 7 0.34 -8.20 -8.00
CA ALA A 7 1.19 -9.36 -7.79
C ALA A 7 2.59 -8.91 -7.36
N LEU A 8 3.11 -9.55 -6.33
CA LEU A 8 4.48 -9.39 -5.84
C LEU A 8 5.26 -10.68 -6.12
N ARG A 9 6.57 -10.54 -6.18
CA ARG A 9 7.49 -11.69 -6.17
C ARG A 9 8.34 -11.63 -4.92
N ASP A 10 8.21 -12.65 -4.08
CA ASP A 10 9.10 -12.77 -2.93
C ASP A 10 10.53 -13.03 -3.42
N ARG A 11 11.48 -12.26 -2.90
CA ARG A 11 12.88 -12.36 -3.30
C ARG A 11 13.53 -13.61 -2.73
N ALA A 12 13.13 -14.04 -1.53
CA ALA A 12 13.76 -15.16 -0.85
C ALA A 12 13.40 -16.51 -1.47
N THR A 13 12.11 -16.72 -1.77
CA THR A 13 11.58 -17.98 -2.29
C THR A 13 11.31 -17.95 -3.79
N GLY A 14 11.28 -16.77 -4.42
CA GLY A 14 10.85 -16.59 -5.80
C GLY A 14 9.34 -16.74 -6.01
N ALA A 15 8.58 -17.04 -4.96
CA ALA A 15 7.15 -17.26 -5.02
C ALA A 15 6.39 -16.02 -5.47
N VAL A 16 5.30 -16.23 -6.20
CA VAL A 16 4.33 -15.18 -6.51
C VAL A 16 3.38 -15.03 -5.32
N ILE A 17 3.10 -13.79 -4.96
CA ILE A 17 2.14 -13.40 -3.93
C ILE A 17 1.11 -12.52 -4.59
N ARG A 18 -0.18 -12.86 -4.46
CA ARG A 18 -1.25 -11.92 -4.74
C ARG A 18 -1.37 -10.96 -3.55
N PHE A 19 -1.26 -9.67 -3.84
CA PHE A 19 -1.34 -8.60 -2.85
C PHE A 19 -2.50 -7.69 -3.23
N ASP A 20 -3.56 -7.79 -2.45
CA ASP A 20 -4.77 -7.01 -2.63
C ASP A 20 -4.96 -6.11 -1.40
N TYR A 21 -5.47 -4.91 -1.62
CA TYR A 21 -5.91 -4.07 -0.52
C TYR A 21 -7.14 -3.24 -0.86
N THR A 22 -7.94 -3.02 0.18
CA THR A 22 -9.01 -2.04 0.17
C THR A 22 -8.70 -0.95 1.20
N GLY A 23 -9.29 0.23 1.04
CA GLY A 23 -9.03 1.30 1.99
C GLY A 23 -9.74 2.61 1.70
N THR A 24 -9.43 3.58 2.56
CA THR A 24 -9.88 4.96 2.44
C THR A 24 -8.69 5.89 2.28
N ILE A 25 -8.94 7.03 1.64
CA ILE A 25 -7.98 8.10 1.49
C ILE A 25 -8.72 9.43 1.66
N ASP A 26 -8.16 10.33 2.46
CA ASP A 26 -8.63 11.70 2.60
C ASP A 26 -8.18 12.53 1.39
N ILE A 27 -9.13 12.89 0.53
CA ILE A 27 -8.90 13.70 -0.67
C ILE A 27 -9.02 15.20 -0.44
N SER A 28 -9.28 15.63 0.80
CA SER A 28 -9.27 17.03 1.21
C SER A 28 -7.87 17.50 1.62
N GLY A 29 -7.01 16.57 2.04
CA GLY A 29 -5.64 16.81 2.50
C GLY A 29 -4.56 16.81 1.40
N PRO A 30 -3.27 16.73 1.81
CA PRO A 30 -2.12 16.65 0.93
C PRO A 30 -2.21 15.53 -0.13
N ALA A 31 -2.66 14.34 0.27
CA ALA A 31 -2.91 13.23 -0.65
C ALA A 31 -3.86 13.60 -1.79
N GLY A 32 -4.92 14.35 -1.49
CA GLY A 32 -5.87 14.84 -2.48
C GLY A 32 -5.27 15.82 -3.48
N ARG A 33 -4.26 16.61 -3.09
CA ARG A 33 -3.55 17.50 -4.01
C ARG A 33 -2.70 16.73 -5.01
N VAL A 34 -2.02 15.69 -4.55
CA VAL A 34 -1.26 14.78 -5.41
C VAL A 34 -2.18 14.10 -6.42
N LEU A 35 -3.28 13.51 -5.95
CA LEU A 35 -4.23 12.79 -6.83
C LEU A 35 -4.93 13.67 -7.87
N LYS A 36 -5.07 14.96 -7.59
CA LYS A 36 -5.71 15.94 -8.48
C LYS A 36 -4.72 16.73 -9.34
N ASP A 37 -3.43 16.39 -9.24
CA ASP A 37 -2.34 17.10 -9.94
C ASP A 37 -2.38 18.62 -9.71
N LEU A 38 -2.58 19.03 -8.45
CA LEU A 38 -2.70 20.45 -8.10
C LEU A 38 -1.31 21.09 -7.90
N PRO A 39 -1.17 22.39 -8.20
CA PRO A 39 0.04 23.14 -7.88
C PRO A 39 0.44 23.01 -6.40
N GLY A 40 1.73 22.81 -6.14
CA GLY A 40 2.26 22.62 -4.80
C GLY A 40 2.06 21.21 -4.22
N ALA A 41 1.68 20.22 -5.03
CA ALA A 41 1.76 18.82 -4.64
C ALA A 41 3.21 18.45 -4.27
N ALA A 42 3.37 17.71 -3.17
CA ALA A 42 4.65 17.27 -2.64
C ALA A 42 4.52 15.88 -2.01
N THR A 43 5.64 15.28 -1.64
CA THR A 43 5.66 14.07 -0.79
C THR A 43 4.78 14.29 0.43
N THR A 44 3.90 13.33 0.71
CA THR A 44 2.97 13.41 1.83
C THR A 44 3.52 12.66 3.03
N GLU A 45 3.07 13.04 4.21
CA GLU A 45 3.22 12.21 5.40
C GLU A 45 2.26 11.02 5.36
N PHE A 46 2.48 10.07 6.27
CA PHE A 46 1.53 9.00 6.53
C PHE A 46 0.31 9.53 7.29
N GLY A 47 -0.85 8.93 7.06
CA GLY A 47 -2.07 9.21 7.82
C GLY A 47 -3.26 9.67 6.98
N ASP A 48 -3.04 10.05 5.72
CA ASP A 48 -4.14 10.39 4.81
C ASP A 48 -4.81 9.14 4.20
N ALA A 49 -4.10 8.01 4.16
CA ALA A 49 -4.62 6.76 3.60
C ALA A 49 -4.49 5.61 4.60
N PHE A 50 -5.56 4.84 4.76
CA PHE A 50 -5.61 3.63 5.58
C PHE A 50 -6.14 2.44 4.77
N THR A 51 -5.49 1.29 4.90
CA THR A 51 -5.81 0.10 4.10
C THR A 51 -5.96 -1.16 4.96
N SER A 52 -6.76 -2.10 4.50
CA SER A 52 -6.74 -3.50 4.92
C SER A 52 -6.11 -4.31 3.80
N ALA A 53 -5.00 -4.99 4.11
CA ALA A 53 -4.22 -5.73 3.13
C ALA A 53 -4.41 -7.24 3.28
N LYS A 54 -4.47 -7.93 2.14
CA LYS A 54 -4.55 -9.39 2.04
C LYS A 54 -3.40 -9.91 1.19
N PHE A 55 -2.76 -10.95 1.69
CA PHE A 55 -1.72 -11.69 0.98
C PHE A 55 -2.22 -13.10 0.69
N GLU A 56 -2.01 -13.59 -0.53
CA GLU A 56 -2.28 -14.97 -0.92
C GLU A 56 -1.11 -15.55 -1.69
N SER A 57 -0.72 -16.79 -1.40
CA SER A 57 0.36 -17.49 -2.09
C SER A 57 0.18 -18.99 -2.01
N GLY A 58 0.52 -19.70 -3.09
CA GLY A 58 0.57 -21.17 -3.07
C GLY A 58 1.79 -21.75 -2.38
N HIS A 59 2.75 -20.93 -1.95
CA HIS A 59 4.03 -21.41 -1.41
C HIS A 59 3.97 -21.65 0.11
N GLU A 60 4.35 -22.84 0.55
CA GLU A 60 4.20 -23.28 1.95
C GLU A 60 4.90 -22.36 2.95
N ALA A 61 6.12 -21.90 2.64
CA ALA A 61 6.88 -20.98 3.50
C ALA A 61 6.17 -19.63 3.75
N LEU A 62 5.18 -19.26 2.93
CA LEU A 62 4.41 -18.02 3.04
C LEU A 62 3.00 -18.26 3.60
N ARG A 63 2.69 -19.47 4.07
CA ARG A 63 1.35 -19.81 4.59
C ARG A 63 0.93 -18.90 5.75
N GLU A 64 1.83 -18.64 6.69
CA GLU A 64 1.55 -17.79 7.84
C GLU A 64 1.23 -16.34 7.46
N LEU A 65 1.81 -15.83 6.36
CA LEU A 65 1.51 -14.49 5.87
C LEU A 65 0.03 -14.34 5.51
N GLN A 66 -0.63 -15.42 5.07
CA GLN A 66 -2.02 -15.40 4.60
C GLN A 66 -3.04 -15.50 5.75
N ASN A 67 -2.62 -15.96 6.92
CA ASN A 67 -3.49 -16.24 8.07
C ASN A 67 -3.55 -15.09 9.09
N LYS A 68 -3.03 -13.92 8.71
CA LYS A 68 -2.89 -12.75 9.57
C LYS A 68 -3.75 -11.59 9.07
N ILE A 69 -4.08 -10.68 9.96
CA ILE A 69 -4.78 -9.44 9.63
C ILE A 69 -3.74 -8.33 9.53
N TYR A 70 -3.76 -7.59 8.41
CA TYR A 70 -2.87 -6.46 8.20
C TYR A 70 -3.63 -5.17 7.97
N VAL A 71 -3.11 -4.11 8.58
CA VAL A 71 -3.52 -2.74 8.33
C VAL A 71 -2.35 -1.97 7.72
N GLY A 72 -2.66 -1.01 6.86
CA GLY A 72 -1.65 -0.18 6.22
C GLY A 72 -1.92 1.30 6.38
N SER A 73 -0.85 2.10 6.40
CA SER A 73 -0.91 3.54 6.22
C SER A 73 -0.08 3.94 4.99
N GLY A 74 -0.71 4.67 4.08
CA GLY A 74 -0.11 5.05 2.79
C GLY A 74 0.38 6.50 2.76
N ARG A 75 1.39 6.75 1.92
CA ARG A 75 1.83 8.09 1.51
C ARG A 75 2.23 8.14 0.05
N PHE A 76 2.28 9.34 -0.53
CA PHE A 76 2.87 9.58 -1.84
C PHE A 76 4.29 10.11 -1.69
N VAL A 77 5.21 9.60 -2.50
CA VAL A 77 6.59 10.09 -2.64
C VAL A 77 6.73 10.72 -4.01
N LEU A 78 6.99 12.02 -4.02
CA LEU A 78 7.18 12.83 -5.22
C LEU A 78 8.65 13.24 -5.30
N GLU A 79 9.31 12.82 -6.37
CA GLU A 79 10.68 13.18 -6.69
C GLU A 79 10.72 13.75 -8.11
N GLU A 80 11.45 14.84 -8.31
CA GLU A 80 11.51 15.52 -9.61
C GLU A 80 12.04 14.57 -10.70
N GLY A 81 11.35 14.54 -11.84
CA GLY A 81 11.70 13.68 -12.96
C GLY A 81 11.41 12.18 -12.77
N LYS A 82 10.77 11.78 -11.67
CA LYS A 82 10.37 10.38 -11.41
C LYS A 82 8.85 10.22 -11.37
N SER A 83 8.41 8.99 -11.61
CA SER A 83 7.01 8.63 -11.39
C SER A 83 6.66 8.74 -9.91
N ILE A 84 5.42 9.12 -9.62
CA ILE A 84 4.88 9.12 -8.26
C ILE A 84 4.93 7.69 -7.72
N VAL A 85 5.50 7.54 -6.52
CA VAL A 85 5.54 6.26 -5.82
C VAL A 85 4.54 6.32 -4.66
N VAL A 86 3.78 5.23 -4.48
CA VAL A 86 2.96 5.05 -3.29
C VAL A 86 3.70 4.12 -2.34
N GLU A 87 3.94 4.60 -1.13
CA GLU A 87 4.60 3.81 -0.08
C GLU A 87 3.59 3.47 1.01
N TYR A 88 3.60 2.19 1.43
CA TYR A 88 2.74 1.71 2.51
C TYR A 88 3.59 1.17 3.67
N LYS A 89 3.26 1.61 4.89
CA LYS A 89 3.63 0.90 6.12
C LYS A 89 2.57 -0.14 6.40
N ILE A 90 2.92 -1.41 6.38
CA ILE A 90 2.01 -2.53 6.63
C ILE A 90 2.34 -3.14 7.99
N SER A 91 1.33 -3.26 8.86
CA SER A 91 1.44 -3.80 10.22
C SER A 91 0.49 -4.97 10.42
N GLU A 92 0.95 -6.00 11.11
CA GLU A 92 0.11 -7.09 11.61
C GLU A 92 -0.70 -6.62 12.84
N VAL A 93 -1.96 -7.01 12.91
CA VAL A 93 -2.80 -6.81 14.09
C VAL A 93 -2.52 -7.91 15.10
N VAL A 94 -2.07 -7.53 16.31
CA VAL A 94 -1.83 -8.44 17.44
C VAL A 94 -2.85 -8.09 18.54
N ALA A 95 -3.71 -9.04 18.90
CA ALA A 95 -4.71 -8.89 19.96
C ALA A 95 -4.46 -9.93 21.06
#